data_AF-A0A7V4YWA5-F1
#
_entry.id   AF-A0A7V4YWA5-F1
#
_cell.length_a   1.000
_cell.length_b   1.000
_cell.length_c   1.000
_cell.angle_alpha   90.00
_cell.angle_beta   90.00
_cell.angle_gamma   90.00
#
_symmetry.space_group_name_H-M   'P 1'
#
loop_
_entity.id
_entity.type
_entity.pdbx_description
1 polymer ?
#
loop_
_entity_poly.entity_id
_entity_poly.type
_entity_poly.pdbx_seq_one_letter_code
_entity_poly.pdbx_strand_id
1 'polypeptide(L)'
;MKRRNFLKILPAAGVSSVVVNGHAMRPFANSKIAKIMADCDGVEDRVLVLIQLKGGNDGLNMLIPVQQYPLYAALRPSIRIPDAGANKYIDLDNSLPSVDKVGLHPVMTSLKDMYDDGLAAIVQGVGYADMNGSHFKGTDIWLSGGDGTPENNNIQSGWMGRALQAMYPDVKGIPTPEMPDPLGIQVGDPNPSLGFHTETQHQNVINLSGQDPAGFYSLIQTIGGAPLLNVPDSEYGEEIAFIQGIENSLSLYAQRISDAFNAGSNSLSSYPQIGLADQLKTIARLIKGGLKTKIYLCSMGGFDT
;
A
#
# COMPACT_ATOMS: atom_id res chain seq x y z
N MET A 1 -3.89 -22.66 3.15
CA MET A 1 -2.61 -22.08 3.62
C MET A 1 -2.87 -21.20 4.84
N LYS A 2 -2.18 -21.39 5.98
CA LYS A 2 -2.35 -20.50 7.15
C LYS A 2 -1.80 -19.11 6.80
N ARG A 3 -2.59 -18.05 6.91
CA ARG A 3 -2.24 -16.69 6.47
C ARG A 3 -0.94 -16.17 7.10
N ARG A 4 -0.65 -16.53 8.36
CA ARG A 4 0.61 -16.21 9.06
C ARG A 4 1.88 -16.80 8.40
N ASN A 5 1.74 -17.84 7.58
CA ASN A 5 2.87 -18.43 6.85
C ASN A 5 3.15 -17.72 5.51
N PHE A 6 2.23 -16.85 5.03
CA PHE A 6 2.41 -16.11 3.78
C PHE A 6 3.63 -15.17 3.82
N LEU A 7 3.86 -14.47 4.95
CA LEU A 7 5.03 -13.60 5.11
C LEU A 7 6.36 -14.36 5.13
N LYS A 8 6.36 -15.64 5.47
CA LYS A 8 7.55 -16.51 5.37
C LYS A 8 7.89 -16.86 3.91
N ILE A 9 6.93 -16.71 3.00
CA ILE A 9 7.07 -16.97 1.56
C ILE A 9 7.44 -15.67 0.80
N LEU A 10 7.27 -14.50 1.44
CA LEU A 10 7.54 -13.17 0.85
C LEU A 10 9.01 -12.71 0.69
N PRO A 11 10.10 -13.43 1.04
CA PRO A 11 11.46 -12.97 0.74
C PRO A 11 11.71 -12.71 -0.76
N ALA A 12 10.83 -13.17 -1.65
CA ALA A 12 10.91 -12.98 -3.08
C ALA A 12 10.34 -11.63 -3.60
N ALA A 13 9.72 -10.80 -2.75
CA ALA A 13 9.06 -9.55 -3.16
C ALA A 13 9.90 -8.26 -2.97
N GLY A 14 11.05 -8.36 -2.29
CA GLY A 14 11.98 -7.25 -2.08
C GLY A 14 12.95 -7.04 -3.26
N VAL A 15 13.56 -5.85 -3.32
CA VAL A 15 14.70 -5.53 -4.21
C VAL A 15 15.95 -6.37 -3.86
N SER A 16 15.89 -7.14 -2.77
CA SER A 16 16.91 -8.10 -2.38
C SER A 16 17.18 -9.08 -3.50
N SER A 17 18.41 -9.06 -4.00
CA SER A 17 18.86 -10.05 -4.95
C SER A 17 18.71 -11.44 -4.36
N VAL A 18 17.95 -12.31 -5.03
CA VAL A 18 17.98 -13.74 -4.73
C VAL A 18 19.20 -14.30 -5.42
N VAL A 19 20.09 -14.96 -4.67
CA VAL A 19 21.28 -15.58 -5.24
C VAL A 19 20.89 -16.96 -5.76
N VAL A 20 20.95 -17.13 -7.09
CA VAL A 20 20.77 -18.44 -7.75
C VAL A 20 22.11 -18.82 -8.37
N ASN A 21 22.68 -19.96 -7.96
CA ASN A 21 24.00 -20.42 -8.43
C ASN A 21 25.13 -19.37 -8.30
N GLY A 22 25.13 -18.57 -7.23
CA GLY A 22 26.18 -17.57 -6.99
C GLY A 22 26.01 -16.24 -7.75
N HIS A 23 24.93 -16.08 -8.52
CA HIS A 23 24.61 -14.83 -9.20
C HIS A 23 23.42 -14.14 -8.52
N ALA A 24 23.61 -12.87 -8.18
CA ALA A 24 22.55 -12.00 -7.67
C ALA A 24 21.50 -11.77 -8.77
N MET A 25 20.32 -12.37 -8.64
CA MET A 25 19.18 -12.10 -9.53
C MET A 25 18.23 -11.10 -8.91
N ARG A 26 17.80 -10.11 -9.70
CA ARG A 26 16.71 -9.19 -9.35
C ARG A 26 15.43 -9.71 -10.01
N PRO A 27 14.58 -10.49 -9.32
CA PRO A 27 13.42 -11.15 -9.94
C PRO A 27 12.44 -10.16 -10.61
N PHE A 28 12.36 -8.91 -10.13
CA PHE A 28 11.53 -7.86 -10.73
C PHE A 28 12.23 -6.99 -11.77
N ALA A 29 13.54 -7.18 -12.03
CA ALA A 29 14.23 -6.48 -13.13
C ALA A 29 13.93 -7.13 -14.49
N ASN A 30 13.39 -8.35 -14.51
CA ASN A 30 13.03 -9.06 -15.74
C ASN A 30 11.60 -9.59 -15.64
N SER A 31 10.66 -8.91 -16.30
CA SER A 31 9.22 -9.20 -16.27
C SER A 31 8.87 -10.65 -16.65
N LYS A 32 9.67 -11.28 -17.53
CA LYS A 32 9.47 -12.70 -17.90
C LYS A 32 9.81 -13.65 -16.76
N ILE A 33 10.84 -13.35 -15.96
CA ILE A 33 11.23 -14.17 -14.80
C ILE A 33 10.25 -13.97 -13.65
N ALA A 34 9.76 -12.74 -13.42
CA ALA A 34 8.68 -12.47 -12.48
C ALA A 34 7.41 -13.28 -12.81
N LYS A 35 7.02 -13.32 -14.09
CA LYS A 35 5.85 -14.10 -14.56
C LYS A 35 6.04 -15.61 -14.42
N ILE A 36 7.26 -16.12 -14.62
CA ILE A 36 7.60 -17.55 -14.45
C ILE A 36 7.69 -17.94 -12.96
N MET A 37 8.19 -17.06 -12.09
CA MET A 37 8.22 -17.30 -10.64
C MET A 37 6.84 -17.07 -9.98
N ALA A 38 5.92 -16.42 -10.67
CA ALA A 38 4.55 -16.17 -10.24
C ALA A 38 3.55 -17.20 -10.78
N ASP A 39 3.97 -18.46 -10.97
CA ASP A 39 3.01 -19.58 -11.02
C ASP A 39 2.42 -19.71 -9.60
N CYS A 40 1.39 -18.91 -9.38
CA CYS A 40 0.91 -18.47 -8.08
C CYS A 40 -0.46 -19.10 -7.81
N ASP A 41 -0.59 -20.40 -8.10
CA ASP A 41 -1.81 -21.19 -7.93
C ASP A 41 -2.49 -20.88 -6.58
N GLY A 42 -3.63 -20.19 -6.63
CA GLY A 42 -4.45 -19.84 -5.47
C GLY A 42 -4.15 -18.48 -4.80
N VAL A 43 -3.34 -17.62 -5.44
CA VAL A 43 -3.13 -16.23 -5.02
C VAL A 43 -3.34 -15.18 -6.11
N GLU A 44 -3.67 -15.58 -7.34
CA GLU A 44 -3.79 -14.70 -8.52
C GLU A 44 -4.89 -13.65 -8.37
N ASP A 45 -5.98 -14.03 -7.71
CA ASP A 45 -7.13 -13.16 -7.42
C ASP A 45 -7.02 -12.43 -6.07
N ARG A 46 -5.86 -12.51 -5.39
CA ARG A 46 -5.68 -11.78 -4.14
C ARG A 46 -5.42 -10.30 -4.38
N VAL A 47 -5.94 -9.52 -3.45
CA VAL A 47 -5.80 -8.08 -3.39
C VAL A 47 -4.94 -7.72 -2.18
N LEU A 48 -3.97 -6.84 -2.38
CA LEU A 48 -3.24 -6.20 -1.28
C LEU A 48 -3.93 -4.87 -0.94
N VAL A 49 -4.32 -4.70 0.32
CA VAL A 49 -4.76 -3.41 0.85
C VAL A 49 -3.69 -2.90 1.79
N LEU A 50 -3.00 -1.83 1.40
CA LEU A 50 -1.97 -1.18 2.19
C LEU A 50 -2.59 0.00 2.95
N ILE A 51 -2.44 -0.01 4.27
CA ILE A 51 -2.86 1.09 5.15
C ILE A 51 -1.60 1.84 5.57
N GLN A 52 -1.42 3.05 5.07
CA GLN A 52 -0.32 3.93 5.47
C GLN A 52 -0.71 4.71 6.73
N LEU A 53 0.02 4.52 7.82
CA LEU A 53 -0.06 5.40 9.00
C LEU A 53 0.82 6.63 8.72
N LYS A 54 0.21 7.69 8.18
CA LYS A 54 0.89 8.88 7.67
C LYS A 54 1.30 9.80 8.81
N GLY A 55 2.61 10.04 8.91
CA GLY A 55 3.24 10.84 9.97
C GLY A 55 4.09 9.99 10.90
N GLY A 56 4.36 10.50 12.10
CA GLY A 56 5.22 9.90 13.11
C GLY A 56 4.47 8.96 14.05
N ASN A 57 3.80 7.93 13.52
CA ASN A 57 3.11 6.97 14.39
C ASN A 57 4.12 6.32 15.36
N ASP A 58 3.82 6.45 16.65
CA ASP A 58 4.70 6.00 17.72
C ASP A 58 4.66 4.48 17.88
N GLY A 59 5.52 3.79 17.12
CA GLY A 59 5.62 2.34 17.13
C GLY A 59 5.94 1.75 18.51
N LEU A 60 6.64 2.48 19.39
CA LEU A 60 6.99 2.01 20.73
C LEU A 60 5.83 2.14 21.73
N ASN A 61 4.84 2.99 21.46
CA ASN A 61 3.59 3.01 22.21
C ASN A 61 2.53 2.06 21.61
N MET A 62 2.65 1.66 20.34
CA MET A 62 1.85 0.56 19.79
C MET A 62 2.35 -0.81 20.26
N LEU A 63 3.66 -1.01 20.26
CA LEU A 63 4.36 -2.25 20.60
C LEU A 63 5.42 -1.97 21.67
N ILE A 64 5.04 -2.19 22.92
CA ILE A 64 5.85 -1.93 24.10
C ILE A 64 6.88 -3.05 24.26
N PRO A 65 8.19 -2.75 24.36
CA PRO A 65 9.23 -3.76 24.55
C PRO A 65 9.25 -4.24 26.01
N VAL A 66 8.51 -5.30 26.32
CA VAL A 66 8.28 -5.76 27.71
C VAL A 66 9.59 -6.04 28.45
N GLN A 67 10.56 -6.69 27.82
CA GLN A 67 11.85 -6.96 28.46
C GLN A 67 12.67 -5.70 28.78
N GLN A 68 12.52 -4.66 27.96
CA GLN A 68 13.25 -3.40 28.09
C GLN A 68 12.37 -2.33 28.72
N TYR A 69 11.28 -2.71 29.38
CA TYR A 69 10.31 -1.78 29.92
C TYR A 69 10.93 -0.71 30.84
N PRO A 70 11.87 -1.03 31.76
CA PRO A 70 12.52 0.00 32.56
C PRO A 70 13.25 1.08 31.73
N LEU A 71 13.94 0.67 30.66
CA LEU A 71 14.61 1.60 29.74
C LEU A 71 13.58 2.41 28.94
N TYR A 72 12.56 1.75 28.39
CA TYR A 72 11.44 2.40 27.70
C TYR A 72 10.77 3.46 28.58
N ALA A 73 10.47 3.12 29.83
CA ALA A 73 9.83 4.01 30.80
C ALA A 73 10.73 5.20 31.18
N ALA A 74 12.04 4.96 31.37
CA ALA A 74 13.01 6.00 31.68
C ALA A 74 13.19 7.00 30.52
N LEU A 75 13.18 6.51 29.27
CA LEU A 75 13.29 7.35 28.07
C LEU A 75 11.98 8.05 27.69
N ARG A 76 10.84 7.66 28.30
CA ARG A 76 9.49 8.16 27.96
C ARG A 76 8.69 8.57 29.21
N PRO A 77 9.22 9.48 30.06
CA PRO A 77 8.63 9.77 31.36
C PRO A 77 7.21 10.36 31.29
N SER A 78 6.84 11.02 30.19
CA SER A 78 5.52 11.63 30.00
C SER A 78 4.55 10.77 29.19
N ILE A 79 5.05 9.92 28.28
CA ILE A 79 4.24 9.24 27.26
C ILE A 79 4.29 7.71 27.36
N ARG A 80 5.01 7.13 28.34
CA ARG A 80 5.04 5.67 28.51
C ARG A 80 3.64 5.11 28.76
N ILE A 81 3.38 3.93 28.21
CA ILE A 81 2.24 3.10 28.61
C ILE A 81 2.60 2.39 29.91
N PRO A 82 1.75 2.41 30.96
CA PRO A 82 2.01 1.71 32.22
C PRO A 82 2.17 0.19 32.07
N ASP A 83 2.87 -0.43 33.02
CA ASP A 83 3.02 -1.88 33.20
C ASP A 83 2.06 -2.45 34.26
N ALA A 84 1.36 -1.57 34.98
CA ALA A 84 0.38 -1.93 36.00
C ALA A 84 -0.85 -1.01 35.97
N GLY A 85 -1.92 -1.46 36.63
CA GLY A 85 -3.20 -0.74 36.71
C GLY A 85 -4.09 -0.94 35.48
N ALA A 86 -5.17 -0.16 35.42
CA ALA A 86 -6.22 -0.32 34.41
C ALA A 86 -5.78 0.03 32.99
N ASN A 87 -4.77 0.90 32.84
CA ASN A 87 -4.26 1.37 31.55
C ASN A 87 -2.96 0.68 31.14
N LYS A 88 -2.65 -0.48 31.73
CA LYS A 88 -1.42 -1.20 31.38
C LYS A 88 -1.48 -1.74 29.96
N TYR A 89 -0.32 -1.97 29.36
CA TYR A 89 -0.26 -2.68 28.07
C TYR A 89 -0.89 -4.08 28.15
N ILE A 90 -1.36 -4.58 27.02
CA ILE A 90 -1.89 -5.94 26.86
C ILE A 90 -0.74 -6.86 26.44
N ASP A 91 -0.46 -7.94 27.18
CA ASP A 91 0.52 -8.93 26.71
C ASP A 91 0.07 -9.53 25.38
N LEU A 92 0.89 -9.42 24.33
CA LEU A 92 0.52 -9.92 22.99
C LEU A 92 0.38 -11.45 22.99
N ASP A 93 1.41 -12.13 23.46
CA ASP A 93 1.45 -13.59 23.51
C ASP A 93 2.43 -14.05 24.59
N ASN A 94 1.89 -14.64 25.66
CA ASN A 94 2.67 -15.11 26.80
C ASN A 94 3.43 -16.41 26.53
N SER A 95 3.12 -17.11 25.44
CA SER A 95 3.80 -18.35 25.02
C SER A 95 5.14 -18.10 24.32
N LEU A 96 5.38 -16.86 23.87
CA LEU A 96 6.62 -16.49 23.20
C LEU A 96 7.82 -16.52 24.17
N PRO A 97 9.04 -16.82 23.65
CA PRO A 97 10.27 -16.62 24.40
C PRO A 97 10.36 -15.20 24.92
N SER A 98 10.99 -15.01 26.07
CA SER A 98 11.02 -13.70 26.71
C SER A 98 11.53 -12.60 25.78
N VAL A 99 12.50 -12.89 24.91
CA VAL A 99 13.09 -11.92 23.95
C VAL A 99 12.11 -11.42 22.88
N ASP A 100 11.06 -12.20 22.62
CA ASP A 100 10.03 -11.90 21.62
C ASP A 100 8.75 -11.32 22.25
N LYS A 101 8.70 -11.21 23.59
CA LYS A 101 7.52 -10.68 24.30
C LYS A 101 7.40 -9.18 24.11
N VAL A 102 6.23 -8.77 23.62
CA VAL A 102 5.83 -7.37 23.48
C VAL A 102 4.44 -7.15 24.07
N GLY A 103 4.18 -5.91 24.47
CA GLY A 103 2.87 -5.43 24.90
C GLY A 103 2.20 -4.66 23.78
N LEU A 104 0.89 -4.79 23.62
CA LEU A 104 0.08 -3.92 22.79
C LEU A 104 -0.41 -2.72 23.60
N HIS A 105 -0.59 -1.58 22.94
CA HIS A 105 -1.30 -0.45 23.54
C HIS A 105 -2.67 -0.90 24.10
N PRO A 106 -3.12 -0.42 25.28
CA PRO A 106 -4.35 -0.88 25.94
C PRO A 106 -5.63 -0.79 25.10
N VAL A 107 -5.67 0.12 24.11
CA VAL A 107 -6.83 0.32 23.22
C VAL A 107 -6.82 -0.58 21.98
N MET A 108 -5.75 -1.33 21.74
CA MET A 108 -5.58 -2.17 20.54
C MET A 108 -6.18 -3.58 20.74
N THR A 109 -7.32 -3.67 21.43
CA THR A 109 -8.00 -4.94 21.73
C THR A 109 -8.39 -5.69 20.46
N SER A 110 -8.93 -5.00 19.45
CA SER A 110 -9.28 -5.67 18.18
C SER A 110 -8.06 -6.19 17.41
N LEU A 111 -6.87 -5.58 17.57
CA LEU A 111 -5.64 -6.16 17.00
C LEU A 111 -5.22 -7.41 17.77
N LYS A 112 -5.39 -7.41 19.09
CA LYS A 112 -5.16 -8.60 19.92
C LYS A 112 -6.08 -9.75 19.48
N ASP A 113 -7.37 -9.48 19.30
CA ASP A 113 -8.33 -10.48 18.81
C ASP A 113 -7.91 -11.04 17.45
N MET A 114 -7.52 -10.17 16.50
CA MET A 114 -7.00 -10.61 15.20
C MET A 114 -5.72 -11.43 15.31
N TYR A 115 -4.83 -11.11 16.26
CA TYR A 115 -3.61 -11.88 16.49
C TYR A 115 -3.94 -13.28 17.01
N ASP A 116 -4.82 -13.37 18.00
CA ASP A 116 -5.24 -14.62 18.63
C ASP A 116 -5.96 -15.55 17.64
N ASP A 117 -6.76 -14.98 16.75
CA ASP A 117 -7.43 -15.69 15.65
C ASP A 117 -6.46 -16.08 14.51
N GLY A 118 -5.18 -15.70 14.59
CA GLY A 118 -4.18 -15.98 13.56
C GLY A 118 -4.36 -15.17 12.27
N LEU A 119 -5.07 -14.04 12.36
CA LEU A 119 -5.35 -13.11 11.26
C LEU A 119 -4.36 -11.94 11.21
N ALA A 120 -3.66 -11.65 12.31
CA ALA A 120 -2.60 -10.64 12.37
C ALA A 120 -1.22 -11.26 12.59
N ALA A 121 -0.21 -10.61 12.03
CA ALA A 121 1.20 -10.88 12.30
C ALA A 121 1.92 -9.54 12.49
N ILE A 122 2.91 -9.53 13.37
CA ILE A 122 3.68 -8.34 13.71
C ILE A 122 5.12 -8.59 13.31
N VAL A 123 5.69 -7.67 12.55
CA VAL A 123 7.10 -7.69 12.15
C VAL A 123 7.75 -6.44 12.73
N GLN A 124 8.74 -6.65 13.59
CA GLN A 124 9.48 -5.57 14.25
C GLN A 124 10.83 -5.36 13.55
N GLY A 125 11.45 -4.21 13.80
CA GLY A 125 12.78 -3.90 13.25
C GLY A 125 12.78 -3.66 11.73
N VAL A 126 11.63 -3.31 11.16
CA VAL A 126 11.54 -2.92 9.74
C VAL A 126 11.93 -1.46 9.62
N GLY A 127 12.97 -1.19 8.85
CA GLY A 127 13.52 0.15 8.66
C GLY A 127 14.80 0.11 7.84
N TYR A 128 15.54 1.21 7.85
CA TYR A 128 16.83 1.36 7.18
C TYR A 128 17.85 1.96 8.16
N ALA A 129 19.14 1.76 7.89
CA ALA A 129 20.20 2.28 8.74
C ALA A 129 20.20 3.82 8.75
N ASP A 130 20.63 4.42 9.86
CA ASP A 130 20.83 5.88 9.97
C ASP A 130 19.60 6.72 9.53
N MET A 131 18.41 6.36 10.07
CA MET A 131 17.16 7.05 9.73
C MET A 131 17.27 8.57 9.93
N ASN A 132 16.98 9.33 8.87
CA ASN A 132 17.20 10.78 8.85
C ASN A 132 16.17 11.60 9.66
N GLY A 133 15.19 10.95 10.30
CA GLY A 133 14.16 11.58 11.13
C GLY A 133 13.08 12.37 10.38
N SER A 134 13.18 12.53 9.05
CA SER A 134 12.18 13.23 8.25
C SER A 134 11.03 12.29 7.87
N HIS A 135 9.79 12.67 8.22
CA HIS A 135 8.60 11.89 7.83
C HIS A 135 8.41 11.85 6.32
N PHE A 136 8.72 12.96 5.62
CA PHE A 136 8.62 13.03 4.16
C PHE A 136 9.65 12.12 3.51
N LYS A 137 10.92 12.30 3.87
CA LYS A 137 12.00 11.51 3.26
C LYS A 137 11.92 10.04 3.64
N GLY A 138 11.57 9.74 4.89
CA GLY A 138 11.29 8.38 5.34
C GLY A 138 10.20 7.75 4.49
N THR A 139 9.07 8.44 4.30
CA THR A 139 7.98 7.94 3.44
C THR A 139 8.47 7.63 2.03
N ASP A 140 9.27 8.52 1.41
CA ASP A 140 9.81 8.28 0.07
C ASP A 140 10.71 7.05 0.02
N ILE A 141 11.60 6.88 1.00
CA ILE A 141 12.49 5.72 1.09
C ILE A 141 11.66 4.43 1.20
N TRP A 142 10.64 4.41 2.06
CA TRP A 142 9.79 3.24 2.23
C TRP A 142 8.97 2.90 0.98
N LEU A 143 8.40 3.91 0.32
CA LEU A 143 7.57 3.72 -0.88
C LEU A 143 8.41 3.40 -2.13
N SER A 144 9.63 3.91 -2.22
CA SER A 144 10.57 3.57 -3.29
C SER A 144 11.31 2.26 -3.05
N GLY A 145 11.36 1.78 -1.80
CA GLY A 145 12.14 0.61 -1.40
C GLY A 145 13.64 0.91 -1.29
N GLY A 146 14.00 2.15 -0.96
CA GLY A 146 15.37 2.55 -0.67
C GLY A 146 15.86 2.10 0.70
N ASP A 147 17.16 2.23 0.93
CA ASP A 147 17.83 1.84 2.19
C ASP A 147 18.61 3.00 2.85
N GLY A 148 18.45 4.22 2.33
CA GLY A 148 19.14 5.42 2.82
C GLY A 148 20.58 5.61 2.32
N THR A 149 21.18 4.63 1.64
CA THR A 149 22.50 4.78 0.99
C THR A 149 22.45 5.82 -0.14
N PRO A 150 23.56 6.52 -0.46
CA PRO A 150 23.58 7.52 -1.53
C PRO A 150 22.97 7.03 -2.85
N GLU A 151 23.20 5.76 -3.21
CA GLU A 151 22.70 5.12 -4.42
C GLU A 151 21.20 4.87 -4.39
N ASN A 152 20.63 4.50 -3.23
CA ASN A 152 19.22 4.12 -3.08
C ASN A 152 18.39 5.16 -2.32
N ASN A 153 18.94 6.33 -2.03
CA ASN A 153 18.25 7.38 -1.29
C ASN A 153 17.28 8.17 -2.18
N ASN A 154 17.45 8.22 -3.51
CA ASN A 154 16.68 9.09 -4.42
C ASN A 154 16.02 8.34 -5.60
N ILE A 155 15.54 7.13 -5.35
CA ILE A 155 14.82 6.32 -6.34
C ILE A 155 13.50 7.02 -6.70
N GLN A 156 13.30 7.32 -7.99
CA GLN A 156 12.13 8.07 -8.48
C GLN A 156 10.89 7.20 -8.75
N SER A 157 11.05 5.87 -8.71
CA SER A 157 9.96 4.91 -8.89
C SER A 157 9.61 4.21 -7.58
N GLY A 158 8.34 3.80 -7.46
CA GLY A 158 7.83 3.07 -6.31
C GLY A 158 7.91 1.57 -6.49
N TRP A 159 8.06 0.82 -5.39
CA TRP A 159 8.13 -0.64 -5.47
C TRP A 159 6.80 -1.26 -5.92
N MET A 160 5.64 -0.66 -5.58
CA MET A 160 4.33 -1.15 -6.05
C MET A 160 4.19 -0.95 -7.56
N GLY A 161 4.56 0.23 -8.07
CA GLY A 161 4.57 0.54 -9.50
C GLY A 161 5.45 -0.45 -10.28
N ARG A 162 6.70 -0.63 -9.84
CA ARG A 162 7.63 -1.60 -10.46
C ARG A 162 7.10 -3.03 -10.42
N ALA A 163 6.53 -3.46 -9.29
CA ALA A 163 5.97 -4.80 -9.17
C ALA A 163 4.77 -5.02 -10.12
N LEU A 164 3.85 -4.05 -10.19
CA LEU A 164 2.69 -4.10 -11.09
C LEU A 164 3.15 -4.10 -12.56
N GLN A 165 4.13 -3.28 -12.93
CA GLN A 165 4.70 -3.28 -14.28
C GLN A 165 5.36 -4.61 -14.63
N ALA A 166 6.08 -5.24 -13.70
CA ALA A 166 6.71 -6.53 -13.92
C ALA A 166 5.69 -7.67 -14.07
N MET A 167 4.60 -7.64 -13.29
CA MET A 167 3.54 -8.67 -13.32
C MET A 167 2.55 -8.50 -14.49
N TYR A 168 2.30 -7.25 -14.91
CA TYR A 168 1.33 -6.89 -15.96
C TYR A 168 1.97 -6.02 -17.05
N PRO A 169 3.02 -6.52 -17.75
CA PRO A 169 3.79 -5.73 -18.71
C PRO A 169 2.99 -5.26 -19.94
N ASP A 170 1.87 -5.93 -20.21
CA ASP A 170 0.98 -5.62 -21.34
C ASP A 170 -0.03 -4.51 -21.02
N VAL A 171 -0.20 -4.17 -19.73
CA VAL A 171 -1.08 -3.08 -19.27
C VAL A 171 -0.29 -1.77 -19.25
N LYS A 172 -0.45 -0.95 -20.29
CA LYS A 172 0.33 0.29 -20.51
C LYS A 172 -0.54 1.54 -20.43
N GLY A 173 -1.19 1.76 -19.30
CA GLY A 173 -2.08 2.89 -19.04
C GLY A 173 -3.54 2.60 -19.35
N ILE A 174 -3.82 1.77 -20.36
CA ILE A 174 -5.19 1.44 -20.76
C ILE A 174 -5.59 0.02 -20.33
N PRO A 175 -6.91 -0.22 -20.11
CA PRO A 175 -7.43 -1.56 -19.87
C PRO A 175 -7.10 -2.52 -21.02
N THR A 176 -6.92 -3.80 -20.69
CA THR A 176 -6.76 -4.91 -21.65
C THR A 176 -7.91 -5.90 -21.49
N PRO A 177 -8.19 -6.79 -22.46
CA PRO A 177 -9.20 -7.83 -22.30
C PRO A 177 -8.95 -8.73 -21.07
N GLU A 178 -7.68 -9.02 -20.78
CA GLU A 178 -7.26 -9.87 -19.65
C GLU A 178 -7.25 -9.11 -18.32
N MET A 179 -7.05 -7.78 -18.35
CA MET A 179 -7.06 -6.92 -17.18
C MET A 179 -7.82 -5.62 -17.49
N PRO A 180 -9.16 -5.63 -17.32
CA PRO A 180 -10.00 -4.46 -17.59
C PRO A 180 -10.00 -3.44 -16.45
N ASP A 181 -9.46 -3.81 -15.29
CA ASP A 181 -9.47 -3.02 -14.07
C ASP A 181 -8.15 -2.26 -13.91
N PRO A 182 -8.14 -1.08 -13.25
CA PRO A 182 -6.87 -0.41 -12.93
C PRO A 182 -6.05 -1.30 -12.00
N LEU A 183 -4.73 -1.36 -12.21
CA LEU A 183 -3.85 -2.22 -11.43
C LEU A 183 -3.72 -1.76 -9.97
N GLY A 184 -3.77 -0.44 -9.76
CA GLY A 184 -3.74 0.18 -8.44
C GLY A 184 -4.87 1.20 -8.24
N ILE A 185 -5.34 1.32 -7.00
CA ILE A 185 -6.24 2.41 -6.59
C ILE A 185 -5.73 3.03 -5.29
N GLN A 186 -5.69 4.36 -5.26
CA GLN A 186 -5.46 5.12 -4.04
C GLN A 186 -6.74 5.80 -3.58
N VAL A 187 -6.97 5.82 -2.27
CA VAL A 187 -8.04 6.57 -1.61
C VAL A 187 -7.49 7.32 -0.40
N GLY A 188 -8.14 8.43 -0.03
CA GLY A 188 -7.87 9.17 1.22
C GLY A 188 -6.77 10.22 1.18
N ASP A 189 -5.77 10.09 0.31
CA ASP A 189 -4.74 11.13 0.10
C ASP A 189 -4.88 11.75 -1.30
N PRO A 190 -5.07 13.08 -1.43
CA PRO A 190 -5.14 13.73 -2.73
C PRO A 190 -3.80 13.72 -3.48
N ASN A 191 -2.67 13.55 -2.79
CA ASN A 191 -1.36 13.49 -3.42
C ASN A 191 -1.08 12.06 -3.90
N PRO A 192 -0.79 11.84 -5.19
CA PRO A 192 -0.40 10.52 -5.68
C PRO A 192 0.80 9.96 -4.90
N SER A 193 0.72 8.68 -4.52
CA SER A 193 1.81 8.02 -3.80
C SER A 193 2.98 7.70 -4.73
N LEU A 194 4.20 8.08 -4.32
CA LEU A 194 5.45 7.63 -4.95
C LEU A 194 5.48 6.11 -5.13
N GLY A 195 4.85 5.35 -4.24
CA GLY A 195 4.82 3.90 -4.29
C GLY A 195 4.25 3.34 -5.59
N PHE A 196 3.39 4.09 -6.26
CA PHE A 196 2.81 3.71 -7.55
C PHE A 196 3.55 4.26 -8.77
N HIS A 197 4.53 5.14 -8.60
CA HIS A 197 5.28 5.69 -9.72
C HIS A 197 6.08 4.58 -10.43
N THR A 198 6.10 4.64 -11.76
CA THR A 198 6.85 3.71 -12.63
C THR A 198 7.92 4.47 -13.40
N GLU A 199 8.96 3.77 -13.87
CA GLU A 199 10.04 4.38 -14.66
C GLU A 199 9.58 4.77 -16.07
N THR A 200 8.59 4.07 -16.60
CA THR A 200 8.01 4.30 -17.93
C THR A 200 6.69 5.09 -17.87
N GLN A 201 6.35 5.63 -16.70
CA GLN A 201 5.17 6.49 -16.45
C GLN A 201 3.84 5.89 -16.93
N HIS A 202 3.67 4.57 -16.88
CA HIS A 202 2.41 3.94 -17.24
C HIS A 202 1.30 4.29 -16.23
N GLN A 203 0.14 4.68 -16.75
CA GLN A 203 -0.98 5.25 -16.00
C GLN A 203 -1.92 4.15 -15.47
N ASN A 204 -1.38 3.23 -14.67
CA ASN A 204 -2.12 2.04 -14.22
C ASN A 204 -2.80 2.21 -12.85
N VAL A 205 -2.80 3.44 -12.31
CA VAL A 205 -3.28 3.73 -10.95
C VAL A 205 -4.23 4.91 -10.96
N ILE A 206 -5.37 4.76 -10.29
CA ILE A 206 -6.39 5.80 -10.14
C ILE A 206 -6.40 6.31 -8.70
N ASN A 207 -6.33 7.63 -8.52
CA ASN A 207 -6.57 8.25 -7.23
C ASN A 207 -8.04 8.69 -7.14
N LEU A 208 -8.79 8.07 -6.22
CA LEU A 208 -10.20 8.35 -5.95
C LEU A 208 -10.40 9.27 -4.74
N SER A 209 -9.33 9.86 -4.20
CA SER A 209 -9.43 10.74 -3.04
C SER A 209 -10.34 11.95 -3.32
N GLY A 210 -11.32 12.15 -2.42
CA GLY A 210 -12.32 13.21 -2.52
C GLY A 210 -13.34 13.02 -3.65
N GLN A 211 -13.33 11.89 -4.35
CA GLN A 211 -14.26 11.59 -5.44
C GLN A 211 -15.42 10.73 -4.92
N ASP A 212 -16.61 10.89 -5.52
CA ASP A 212 -17.71 9.93 -5.37
C ASP A 212 -17.54 8.80 -6.41
N PRO A 213 -17.21 7.56 -6.00
CA PRO A 213 -17.03 6.46 -6.94
C PRO A 213 -18.29 6.13 -7.75
N ALA A 214 -19.49 6.40 -7.20
CA ALA A 214 -20.75 6.11 -7.89
C ALA A 214 -20.99 7.04 -9.08
N GLY A 215 -20.71 8.34 -8.90
CA GLY A 215 -20.79 9.37 -9.94
C GLY A 215 -19.48 9.63 -10.70
N PHE A 216 -18.42 8.88 -10.41
CA PHE A 216 -17.06 9.16 -10.92
C PHE A 216 -17.00 9.23 -12.45
N TYR A 217 -17.60 8.27 -13.15
CA TYR A 217 -17.69 8.31 -14.62
C TYR A 217 -18.35 9.58 -15.16
N SER A 218 -19.50 9.95 -14.60
CA SER A 218 -20.23 11.16 -15.02
C SER A 218 -19.38 12.41 -14.81
N LEU A 219 -18.64 12.50 -13.71
CA LEU A 219 -17.73 13.62 -13.46
C LEU A 219 -16.63 13.70 -14.53
N ILE A 220 -15.96 12.59 -14.83
CA ILE A 220 -14.90 12.57 -15.85
C ILE A 220 -15.43 12.95 -17.23
N GLN A 221 -16.62 12.49 -17.61
CA GLN A 221 -17.27 12.85 -18.88
C GLN A 221 -17.61 14.34 -18.98
N THR A 222 -17.84 15.04 -17.87
CA THR A 222 -18.09 16.50 -17.88
C THR A 222 -16.83 17.34 -18.02
N ILE A 223 -15.66 16.78 -17.71
CA ILE A 223 -14.37 17.48 -17.76
C ILE A 223 -13.67 17.31 -19.11
N GLY A 224 -13.91 16.19 -19.80
CA GLY A 224 -13.26 15.86 -21.08
C GLY A 224 -13.60 16.82 -22.22
N GLY A 225 -12.55 17.37 -22.85
CA GLY A 225 -12.63 18.12 -24.12
C GLY A 225 -12.44 17.22 -25.34
N ALA A 226 -12.68 17.77 -26.55
CA ALA A 226 -12.33 17.06 -27.78
C ALA A 226 -10.80 16.88 -27.86
N PRO A 227 -10.30 15.69 -28.22
CA PRO A 227 -8.86 15.45 -28.30
C PRO A 227 -8.20 16.39 -29.32
N LEU A 228 -7.07 16.97 -28.95
CA LEU A 228 -6.20 17.70 -29.87
C LEU A 228 -5.72 16.75 -30.97
N LEU A 229 -6.03 17.06 -32.23
CA LEU A 229 -5.71 16.22 -33.39
C LEU A 229 -4.29 16.43 -33.91
N ASN A 230 -3.67 17.57 -33.61
CA ASN A 230 -2.32 17.94 -34.06
C ASN A 230 -1.42 18.17 -32.85
N VAL A 231 -0.75 17.11 -32.40
CA VAL A 231 0.29 17.18 -31.38
C VAL A 231 1.64 17.40 -32.07
N PRO A 232 2.36 18.50 -31.79
CA PRO A 232 3.65 18.78 -32.44
C PRO A 232 4.71 17.75 -32.04
N ASP A 233 5.68 17.49 -32.92
CA ASP A 233 6.87 16.69 -32.59
C ASP A 233 7.88 17.56 -31.83
N SER A 234 7.62 17.76 -30.53
CA SER A 234 8.42 18.58 -29.62
C SER A 234 8.20 18.14 -28.17
N GLU A 235 9.06 18.60 -27.25
CA GLU A 235 8.90 18.36 -25.80
C GLU A 235 7.51 18.77 -25.28
N TYR A 236 6.99 19.91 -25.74
CA TYR A 236 5.62 20.34 -25.43
C TYR A 236 4.55 19.39 -26.00
N GLY A 237 4.79 18.82 -27.18
CA GLY A 237 3.89 17.83 -27.76
C GLY A 237 3.90 16.49 -27.03
N GLU A 238 5.07 16.04 -26.56
CA GLU A 238 5.18 14.85 -25.70
C GLU A 238 4.36 15.00 -24.41
N GLU A 239 4.42 16.17 -23.77
CA GLU A 239 3.60 16.49 -22.58
C GLU A 239 2.10 16.52 -22.89
N ILE A 240 1.70 17.05 -24.05
CA ILE A 240 0.29 16.97 -24.49
C ILE A 240 -0.14 15.52 -24.69
N ALA A 241 0.66 14.72 -25.40
CA ALA A 241 0.34 13.31 -25.63
C ALA A 241 0.24 12.53 -24.31
N PHE A 242 1.10 12.87 -23.35
CA PHE A 242 1.04 12.31 -22.00
C PHE A 242 -0.28 12.64 -21.30
N ILE A 243 -0.69 13.92 -21.29
CA ILE A 243 -1.96 14.37 -20.71
C ILE A 243 -3.16 13.70 -21.40
N GLN A 244 -3.18 13.63 -22.73
CA GLN A 244 -4.23 12.95 -23.48
C GLN A 244 -4.30 11.44 -23.15
N GLY A 245 -3.14 10.82 -22.93
CA GLY A 245 -3.05 9.46 -22.42
C GLY A 245 -3.74 9.31 -21.06
N ILE A 246 -3.50 10.25 -20.12
CA ILE A 246 -4.14 10.24 -18.79
C ILE A 246 -5.65 10.31 -18.96
N GLU A 247 -6.14 11.26 -19.73
CA GLU A 247 -7.57 11.48 -19.92
C GLU A 247 -8.27 10.23 -20.49
N ASN A 248 -7.68 9.61 -21.51
CA ASN A 248 -8.23 8.40 -22.12
C ASN A 248 -8.27 7.23 -21.13
N SER A 249 -7.15 6.98 -20.45
CA SER A 249 -7.03 5.93 -19.43
C SER A 249 -8.04 6.13 -18.29
N LEU A 250 -8.15 7.37 -17.81
CA LEU A 250 -9.07 7.76 -16.74
C LEU A 250 -10.52 7.55 -17.14
N SER A 251 -10.92 7.95 -18.36
CA SER A 251 -12.28 7.77 -18.87
C SER A 251 -12.67 6.29 -18.91
N LEU A 252 -11.79 5.43 -19.43
CA LEU A 252 -12.04 3.99 -19.51
C LEU A 252 -12.14 3.33 -18.13
N TYR A 253 -11.23 3.65 -17.21
CA TYR A 253 -11.28 3.11 -15.86
C TYR A 253 -12.42 3.68 -15.02
N ALA A 254 -12.83 4.93 -15.24
CA ALA A 254 -13.90 5.56 -14.49
C ALA A 254 -15.23 4.83 -14.68
N GLN A 255 -15.56 4.44 -15.91
CA GLN A 255 -16.73 3.62 -16.20
C GLN A 255 -16.68 2.30 -15.41
N ARG A 256 -15.53 1.61 -15.49
CA ARG A 256 -15.34 0.32 -14.84
C ARG A 256 -15.43 0.40 -13.31
N ILE A 257 -14.84 1.44 -12.71
CA ILE A 257 -14.90 1.72 -11.27
C ILE A 257 -16.34 1.98 -10.83
N SER A 258 -17.08 2.84 -11.55
CA SER A 258 -18.47 3.15 -11.21
C SER A 258 -19.37 1.91 -11.31
N ASP A 259 -19.21 1.09 -12.36
CA ASP A 259 -19.97 -0.15 -12.51
C ASP A 259 -19.72 -1.13 -11.36
N ALA A 260 -18.45 -1.36 -11.01
CA ALA A 260 -18.09 -2.23 -9.91
C ALA A 260 -18.61 -1.68 -8.57
N PHE A 261 -18.43 -0.37 -8.30
CA PHE A 261 -18.93 0.23 -7.07
C PHE A 261 -20.46 0.08 -6.93
N ASN A 262 -21.20 0.33 -8.01
CA ASN A 262 -22.66 0.24 -8.02
C ASN A 262 -23.16 -1.21 -7.88
N ALA A 263 -22.48 -2.18 -8.49
CA ALA A 263 -22.76 -3.61 -8.31
C ALA A 263 -22.39 -4.12 -6.90
N GLY A 264 -21.38 -3.51 -6.28
CA GLY A 264 -20.91 -3.87 -4.96
C GLY A 264 -21.85 -3.43 -3.83
N SER A 265 -21.74 -4.12 -2.69
CA SER A 265 -22.44 -3.76 -1.45
C SER A 265 -21.54 -3.97 -0.24
N ASN A 266 -21.67 -3.13 0.77
CA ASN A 266 -20.89 -3.28 2.01
C ASN A 266 -21.48 -4.35 2.94
N SER A 267 -20.73 -4.69 4.01
CA SER A 267 -21.28 -5.48 5.12
C SER A 267 -22.45 -4.75 5.79
N LEU A 268 -23.36 -5.50 6.40
CA LEU A 268 -24.42 -4.96 7.26
C LEU A 268 -23.89 -4.44 8.61
N SER A 269 -22.64 -4.77 8.94
CA SER A 269 -21.95 -4.26 10.14
C SER A 269 -21.76 -2.74 10.03
N SER A 270 -21.91 -2.04 11.16
CA SER A 270 -21.66 -0.61 11.23
C SER A 270 -20.16 -0.32 11.09
N TYR A 271 -19.81 0.66 10.24
CA TYR A 271 -18.46 1.18 10.12
C TYR A 271 -18.29 2.34 11.11
N PRO A 272 -17.15 2.44 11.82
CA PRO A 272 -16.85 3.61 12.63
C PRO A 272 -16.90 4.90 11.78
N GLN A 273 -17.30 6.01 12.38
CA GLN A 273 -17.38 7.30 11.68
C GLN A 273 -16.02 8.00 11.69
N ILE A 274 -15.04 7.40 11.00
CA ILE A 274 -13.67 7.92 10.87
C ILE A 274 -13.20 7.81 9.42
N GLY A 275 -12.31 8.71 8.99
CA GLY A 275 -11.87 8.78 7.59
C GLY A 275 -11.24 7.49 7.05
N LEU A 276 -10.54 6.70 7.87
CA LEU A 276 -10.02 5.39 7.45
C LEU A 276 -11.15 4.38 7.17
N ALA A 277 -12.22 4.40 7.97
CA ALA A 277 -13.34 3.49 7.80
C ALA A 277 -14.12 3.79 6.50
N ASP A 278 -14.27 5.07 6.14
CA ASP A 278 -14.87 5.47 4.87
C ASP A 278 -14.05 5.01 3.66
N GLN A 279 -12.72 5.14 3.74
CA GLN A 279 -11.82 4.62 2.70
C GLN A 279 -11.93 3.09 2.56
N LEU A 280 -11.87 2.35 3.68
CA LEU A 280 -11.99 0.89 3.68
C LEU A 280 -13.38 0.43 3.22
N LYS A 281 -14.43 1.20 3.49
CA LYS A 281 -15.79 0.96 2.99
C LYS A 281 -15.85 1.10 1.46
N THR A 282 -15.18 2.10 0.89
CA THR A 282 -15.06 2.23 -0.57
C THR A 282 -14.31 1.04 -1.16
N ILE A 283 -13.14 0.70 -0.60
CA ILE A 283 -12.33 -0.45 -1.07
C ILE A 283 -13.14 -1.76 -1.00
N ALA A 284 -13.78 -2.04 0.14
CA ALA A 284 -14.56 -3.25 0.34
C ALA A 284 -15.71 -3.37 -0.68
N ARG A 285 -16.37 -2.25 -0.98
CA ARG A 285 -17.44 -2.19 -1.98
C ARG A 285 -16.93 -2.45 -3.39
N LEU A 286 -15.80 -1.85 -3.79
CA LEU A 286 -15.18 -2.10 -5.11
C LEU A 286 -14.79 -3.56 -5.28
N ILE A 287 -14.13 -4.15 -4.28
CA ILE A 287 -13.75 -5.57 -4.29
C ILE A 287 -14.98 -6.46 -4.41
N LYS A 288 -16.03 -6.20 -3.60
CA LYS A 288 -17.27 -6.98 -3.64
C LYS A 288 -18.08 -6.76 -4.94
N GLY A 289 -17.87 -5.63 -5.60
CA GLY A 289 -18.36 -5.32 -6.94
C GLY A 289 -17.66 -6.06 -8.08
N GLY A 290 -16.61 -6.83 -7.77
CA GLY A 290 -15.85 -7.60 -8.76
C GLY A 290 -14.72 -6.81 -9.43
N LEU A 291 -14.25 -5.72 -8.82
CA LEU A 291 -13.04 -5.03 -9.28
C LEU A 291 -11.79 -5.82 -8.87
N LYS A 292 -11.01 -6.27 -9.85
CA LYS A 292 -9.81 -7.11 -9.69
C LYS A 292 -8.50 -6.33 -9.53
N THR A 293 -8.58 -5.03 -9.20
CA THR A 293 -7.43 -4.19 -8.84
C THR A 293 -6.55 -4.90 -7.81
N LYS A 294 -5.23 -4.89 -8.05
CA LYS A 294 -4.29 -5.74 -7.31
C LYS A 294 -3.80 -5.08 -6.03
N ILE A 295 -3.67 -3.76 -6.03
CA ILE A 295 -3.19 -3.00 -4.87
C ILE A 295 -4.13 -1.83 -4.61
N TYR A 296 -4.64 -1.74 -3.38
CA TYR A 296 -5.30 -0.55 -2.86
C TYR A 296 -4.41 0.12 -1.82
N LEU A 297 -4.29 1.44 -1.89
CA LEU A 297 -3.63 2.25 -0.88
C LEU A 297 -4.66 3.14 -0.20
N CYS A 298 -4.72 3.07 1.12
CA CYS A 298 -5.44 4.01 1.95
C CYS A 298 -4.52 4.54 3.06
N SER A 299 -4.91 5.64 3.68
CA SER A 299 -4.09 6.27 4.71
C SER A 299 -4.90 6.71 5.93
N MET A 300 -4.21 6.73 7.06
CA MET A 300 -4.67 7.33 8.30
C MET A 300 -3.61 8.33 8.75
N GLY A 301 -3.98 9.59 8.88
CA GLY A 301 -3.11 10.65 9.40
C GLY A 301 -3.35 10.93 10.88
N GLY A 302 -2.82 12.06 11.36
CA GLY A 302 -3.00 12.52 12.74
C GLY A 302 -1.90 12.09 13.71
N PHE A 303 -0.75 11.63 13.19
CA PHE A 303 0.38 11.20 14.00
C PHE A 303 1.48 12.27 14.17
N ASP A 304 1.36 13.41 13.49
CA ASP A 304 2.31 14.55 13.53
C ASP A 304 1.87 15.70 14.46
N THR A 305 0.89 15.45 15.34
CA THR A 305 0.24 16.46 16.19
C THR A 305 0.65 16.34 17.65
#